data_AF-A0A382GKF7-F1
#
_entry.id   AF-A0A382GKF7-F1
#
_cell.length_a   1.000
_cell.length_b   1.000
_cell.length_c   1.000
_cell.angle_alpha   90.00
_cell.angle_beta   90.00
_cell.angle_gamma   90.00
#
_symmetry.space_group_name_H-M   'P 1'
#
loop_
_entity.id
_entity.type
_entity.pdbx_description
1 polymer ?
#
loop_
_entity_poly.entity_id
_entity_poly.type
_entity_poly.pdbx_seq_one_letter_code
_entity_poly.pdbx_strand_id
1 'polypeptide(L)'
;MAEEVAATVERQVASGIDVVSDGETSKIGYATYVKDRYTGFGGDSPRNAPADLKQFPAYLERIARSGGTPKISRPCCIDEVRPRDHADLEADIRHFQAALDKHRTPVGFMNAASPGVVALFLPNRYYSNYETYLAALSDAFRYEYQAITAAG
;
A
#
# COMPACT_ATOMS: atom_id res chain seq x y z
N MET A 1 15.30 3.42 -7.13
CA MET A 1 13.87 3.40 -7.49
C MET A 1 13.67 3.54 -9.00
N ALA A 2 14.08 4.66 -9.63
CA ALA A 2 13.93 4.83 -11.10
C ALA A 2 14.45 3.67 -11.96
N GLU A 3 15.65 3.17 -11.67
CA GLU A 3 16.26 2.05 -12.41
C GLU A 3 15.46 0.74 -12.27
N GLU A 4 14.94 0.47 -11.07
CA GLU A 4 14.14 -0.74 -10.80
C GLU A 4 12.77 -0.70 -11.48
N VAL A 5 12.15 0.48 -11.50
CA VAL A 5 10.91 0.73 -12.25
C VAL A 5 11.18 0.50 -13.74
N ALA A 6 12.24 1.10 -14.30
CA ALA A 6 12.61 0.94 -15.70
C ALA A 6 12.90 -0.53 -16.07
N ALA A 7 13.68 -1.24 -15.25
CA ALA A 7 13.99 -2.66 -15.45
C ALA A 7 12.74 -3.55 -15.34
N THR A 8 11.76 -3.17 -14.52
CA THR A 8 10.49 -3.89 -14.40
C THR A 8 9.60 -3.66 -15.61
N VAL A 9 9.47 -2.41 -16.09
CA VAL A 9 8.75 -2.10 -17.33
C VAL A 9 9.39 -2.82 -18.53
N GLU A 10 10.73 -2.77 -18.65
CA GLU A 10 11.46 -3.43 -19.73
C GLU A 10 11.17 -4.94 -19.78
N ARG A 11 11.18 -5.62 -18.63
CA ARG A 11 10.86 -7.05 -18.55
C ARG A 11 9.41 -7.36 -18.90
N GLN A 12 8.47 -6.53 -18.47
CA GLN A 12 7.05 -6.70 -18.81
C GLN A 12 6.82 -6.53 -20.31
N VAL A 13 7.41 -5.51 -20.94
CA VAL A 13 7.35 -5.29 -22.39
C VAL A 13 7.99 -6.45 -23.15
N ALA A 14 9.19 -6.89 -22.76
CA ALA A 14 9.85 -8.03 -23.38
C ALA A 14 9.04 -9.35 -23.25
N SER A 15 8.18 -9.44 -22.23
CA SER A 15 7.28 -10.57 -22.01
C SER A 15 5.94 -10.46 -22.76
N GLY A 16 5.70 -9.35 -23.48
CA GLY A 16 4.47 -9.13 -24.23
C GLY A 16 3.26 -8.71 -23.37
N ILE A 17 3.48 -8.07 -22.22
CA ILE A 17 2.39 -7.52 -21.38
C ILE A 17 1.86 -6.23 -22.01
N ASP A 18 0.56 -6.19 -22.29
CA ASP A 18 -0.11 -5.05 -22.94
C ASP A 18 -0.29 -3.84 -22.01
N VAL A 19 -0.58 -4.08 -20.73
CA VAL A 19 -0.76 -3.05 -19.69
C VAL A 19 0.26 -3.27 -18.59
N VAL A 20 1.29 -2.44 -18.57
CA VAL A 20 2.44 -2.59 -17.66
C VAL A 20 2.22 -1.81 -16.37
N SER A 21 2.86 -2.22 -15.27
CA SER A 21 2.88 -1.46 -14.01
C SER A 21 4.29 -1.02 -13.61
N ASP A 22 4.38 -0.16 -12.59
CA ASP A 22 5.64 0.21 -11.94
C ASP A 22 6.23 -0.94 -11.08
N GLY A 23 5.50 -2.05 -10.97
CA GLY A 23 5.85 -3.23 -10.18
C GLY A 23 5.83 -2.98 -8.67
N GLU A 24 5.25 -1.86 -8.21
CA GLU A 24 5.32 -1.39 -6.82
C GLU A 24 6.75 -1.24 -6.27
N THR A 25 7.74 -1.11 -7.14
CA THR A 25 9.17 -1.15 -6.75
C THR A 25 9.62 0.07 -5.93
N SER A 26 8.85 1.16 -5.96
CA SER A 26 9.10 2.34 -5.12
C SER A 26 8.45 2.27 -3.74
N LYS A 27 7.59 1.27 -3.48
CA LYS A 27 6.85 1.14 -2.22
C LYS A 27 7.41 0.01 -1.38
N ILE A 28 7.45 0.21 -0.07
CA ILE A 28 7.89 -0.83 0.88
C ILE A 28 6.91 -2.00 1.01
N GLY A 29 5.68 -1.84 0.51
CA GLY A 29 4.62 -2.83 0.55
C GLY A 29 3.26 -2.21 0.24
N TYR A 30 2.35 -2.99 -0.36
CA TYR A 30 1.11 -2.52 -0.99
C TYR A 30 0.14 -1.77 -0.07
N ALA A 31 0.22 -1.94 1.25
CA ALA A 31 -0.62 -1.23 2.22
C ALA A 31 0.19 -0.47 3.28
N THR A 32 1.44 -0.87 3.53
CA THR A 32 2.24 -0.32 4.62
C THR A 32 2.92 0.99 4.28
N TYR A 33 3.07 1.35 3.01
CA TYR A 33 3.60 2.65 2.57
C TYR A 33 2.75 3.84 3.08
N VAL A 34 1.48 3.60 3.40
CA VAL A 34 0.51 4.62 3.82
C VAL A 34 0.99 5.37 5.07
N LYS A 35 1.71 4.72 5.99
CA LYS A 35 2.26 5.40 7.17
C LYS A 35 3.30 6.48 6.81
N ASP A 36 3.95 6.32 5.66
CA ASP A 36 5.01 7.21 5.17
C ASP A 36 4.41 8.35 4.35
N ARG A 37 3.26 8.14 3.68
CA ARG A 37 2.54 9.18 2.91
C ARG A 37 1.48 9.96 3.69
N TYR A 38 1.00 9.43 4.80
CA TYR A 38 -0.08 10.02 5.58
C TYR A 38 0.29 10.16 7.06
N THR A 39 -0.28 11.16 7.72
CA THR A 39 -0.25 11.29 9.18
C THR A 39 -1.26 10.32 9.82
N GLY A 40 -1.31 10.29 11.15
CA GLY A 40 -2.31 9.51 11.87
C GLY A 40 -1.92 8.08 12.18
N PHE A 41 -0.85 7.55 11.57
CA PHE A 41 -0.43 6.16 11.74
C PHE A 41 0.78 6.01 12.65
N GLY A 42 0.68 5.12 13.65
CA GLY A 42 1.75 4.83 14.58
C GLY A 42 1.39 3.73 15.58
N GLY A 43 2.22 3.60 16.62
CA GLY A 43 2.05 2.59 17.67
C GLY A 43 2.23 1.16 17.17
N ASP A 44 1.74 0.21 17.98
CA ASP A 44 1.71 -1.22 17.67
C ASP A 44 0.32 -1.79 17.99
N SER A 45 -0.20 -2.61 17.08
CA SER A 45 -1.52 -3.23 17.18
C SER A 45 -1.44 -4.73 17.44
N PRO A 46 -2.39 -5.28 18.23
CA PRO A 46 -2.36 -6.69 18.60
C PRO A 46 -2.48 -7.58 17.36
N ARG A 47 -1.81 -8.73 17.42
CA ARG A 47 -1.93 -9.76 16.39
C ARG A 47 -3.23 -10.52 16.62
N ASN A 48 -4.21 -10.27 15.75
CA ASN A 48 -5.42 -11.08 15.70
C ASN A 48 -5.16 -12.35 14.87
N ALA A 49 -5.41 -13.51 15.47
CA ALA A 49 -5.41 -14.76 14.72
C ALA A 49 -6.50 -14.71 13.63
N PRO A 50 -6.20 -15.18 12.40
CA PRO A 50 -7.19 -15.44 11.37
C PRO A 50 -8.40 -16.23 11.91
N ALA A 51 -9.60 -15.90 11.44
CA ALA A 51 -10.84 -16.44 11.99
C ALA A 51 -10.97 -17.96 11.80
N ASP A 52 -10.47 -18.47 10.68
CA ASP A 52 -10.32 -19.90 10.38
C ASP A 52 -9.37 -20.59 11.38
N LEU A 53 -8.22 -19.99 11.70
CA LEU A 53 -7.28 -20.58 12.67
C LEU A 53 -7.85 -20.65 14.09
N LYS A 54 -8.77 -19.73 14.45
CA LYS A 54 -9.48 -19.82 15.74
C LYS A 54 -10.37 -21.06 15.84
N GLN A 55 -10.81 -21.63 14.72
CA GLN A 55 -11.58 -22.88 14.68
C GLN A 55 -10.70 -24.12 14.88
N PHE A 56 -9.38 -23.99 14.78
CA PHE A 56 -8.41 -25.09 14.96
C PHE A 56 -7.32 -24.74 15.99
N PRO A 57 -7.64 -24.67 17.30
CA PRO A 57 -6.72 -24.17 18.34
C PRO A 57 -5.38 -24.91 18.42
N ALA A 58 -5.40 -26.25 18.28
CA ALA A 58 -4.17 -27.05 18.30
C ALA A 58 -3.23 -26.73 17.13
N TYR A 59 -3.78 -26.40 15.96
CA TYR A 59 -2.99 -25.98 14.80
C TYR A 59 -2.45 -24.56 14.97
N LEU A 60 -3.29 -23.65 15.48
CA LEU A 60 -2.88 -22.28 15.82
C LEU A 60 -1.71 -22.29 16.83
N GLU A 61 -1.78 -23.11 17.88
CA GLU A 61 -0.70 -23.25 18.85
C GLU A 61 0.59 -23.80 18.22
N ARG A 62 0.46 -24.81 17.34
CA ARG A 62 1.60 -25.36 16.60
C ARG A 62 2.28 -24.31 15.73
N ILE A 63 1.52 -23.47 15.02
CA ILE A 63 2.06 -22.36 14.21
C ILE A 63 2.71 -21.31 15.11
N ALA A 64 2.08 -20.95 16.24
CA ALA A 64 2.64 -19.96 17.15
C ALA A 64 4.02 -20.39 17.70
N ARG A 65 4.17 -21.69 17.99
CA ARG A 65 5.43 -22.29 18.48
C ARG A 65 6.51 -22.44 17.41
N SER A 66 6.17 -22.46 16.12
CA SER A 66 7.16 -22.60 15.03
C SER A 66 8.01 -21.34 14.81
N GLY A 67 7.67 -20.23 15.48
CA GLY A 67 8.50 -19.02 15.50
C GLY A 67 8.45 -18.18 14.22
N GLY A 68 7.62 -18.54 13.25
CA GLY A 68 7.49 -17.83 11.97
C GLY A 68 6.79 -16.47 12.05
N THR A 69 6.26 -16.08 13.21
CA THR A 69 5.52 -14.82 13.37
C THR A 69 6.48 -13.62 13.38
N PRO A 70 6.41 -12.71 12.38
CA PRO A 70 7.29 -11.55 12.33
C PRO A 70 7.10 -10.64 13.57
N LYS A 71 8.21 -10.17 14.15
CA LYS A 71 8.23 -9.29 15.33
C LYS A 71 8.14 -7.79 15.00
N ILE A 72 7.85 -7.44 13.75
CA ILE A 72 7.73 -6.05 13.32
C ILE A 72 6.52 -5.35 13.97
N SER A 73 6.65 -4.05 14.19
CA SER A 73 5.54 -3.21 14.66
C SER A 73 4.43 -3.17 13.62
N ARG A 74 3.18 -3.26 14.08
CA ARG A 74 1.97 -3.16 13.26
C ARG A 74 1.30 -1.81 13.51
N PRO A 75 1.62 -0.77 12.73
CA PRO A 75 1.02 0.55 12.95
C PRO A 75 -0.50 0.49 12.85
N CYS A 76 -1.14 1.42 13.55
CA CYS A 76 -2.58 1.60 13.62
C CYS A 76 -2.92 3.09 13.53
N CYS A 77 -4.17 3.42 13.22
CA CYS A 77 -4.62 4.80 13.19
C CYS A 77 -4.80 5.31 14.62
N ILE A 78 -3.90 6.18 15.08
CA ILE A 78 -3.85 6.73 16.44
C ILE A 78 -4.16 8.23 16.49
N ASP A 79 -4.22 8.89 15.34
CA ASP A 79 -4.55 10.31 15.21
C ASP A 79 -5.22 10.55 13.85
N GLU A 80 -5.55 11.80 13.55
CA GLU A 80 -6.20 12.22 12.30
C GLU A 80 -5.34 11.89 11.06
N VAL A 81 -5.99 11.23 10.09
CA VAL A 81 -5.38 10.92 8.79
C VAL A 81 -5.42 12.16 7.91
N ARG A 82 -4.23 12.66 7.57
CA ARG A 82 -4.06 13.74 6.60
C ARG A 82 -2.92 13.38 5.64
N PRO A 83 -2.98 13.82 4.38
CA PRO A 83 -1.83 13.73 3.49
C PRO A 83 -0.64 14.46 4.11
N ARG A 84 0.54 13.87 3.97
CA ARG A 84 1.81 14.61 4.12
C ARG A 84 2.07 15.39 2.83
N ASP A 85 3.31 15.84 2.62
CA ASP A 85 3.70 16.31 1.30
C ASP A 85 3.57 15.20 0.24
N HIS A 86 3.53 15.63 -1.03
CA HIS A 86 3.27 14.75 -2.16
C HIS A 86 4.56 14.28 -2.87
N ALA A 87 5.74 14.57 -2.31
CA ALA A 87 7.01 14.41 -3.02
C ALA A 87 7.27 12.94 -3.40
N ASP A 88 6.95 12.00 -2.52
CA ASP A 88 7.12 10.56 -2.77
C ASP A 88 6.19 10.07 -3.89
N LEU A 89 4.91 10.46 -3.86
CA LEU A 89 3.96 10.10 -4.92
C LEU A 89 4.37 10.70 -6.26
N GLU A 90 4.75 11.97 -6.28
CA GLU A 90 5.21 12.62 -7.50
C GLU A 90 6.49 11.98 -8.03
N ALA A 91 7.40 11.53 -7.16
CA ALA A 91 8.59 10.78 -7.57
C ALA A 91 8.22 9.45 -8.21
N ASP A 92 7.27 8.71 -7.63
CA ASP A 92 6.78 7.44 -8.17
C ASP A 92 6.17 7.63 -9.56
N ILE A 93 5.32 8.64 -9.72
CA ILE A 93 4.71 9.00 -11.01
C ILE A 93 5.80 9.36 -12.02
N ARG A 94 6.75 10.24 -11.67
CA ARG A 94 7.83 10.64 -12.58
C ARG A 94 8.69 9.45 -13.03
N HIS A 95 9.04 8.55 -12.11
CA HIS A 95 9.82 7.36 -12.44
C HIS A 95 9.09 6.45 -13.41
N PHE A 96 7.78 6.25 -13.19
CA PHE A 96 6.98 5.37 -14.06
C PHE A 96 6.75 5.98 -15.44
N GLN A 97 6.41 7.27 -15.53
CA GLN A 97 6.27 7.98 -16.80
C GLN A 97 7.57 7.92 -17.63
N ALA A 98 8.73 8.17 -17.01
CA ALA A 98 10.02 8.08 -17.70
C ALA A 98 10.30 6.66 -18.24
N ALA A 99 9.87 5.62 -17.52
CA ALA A 99 9.98 4.24 -17.99
C ALA A 99 9.04 3.93 -19.17
N LEU A 100 7.80 4.42 -19.12
CA LEU A 100 6.83 4.28 -20.22
C LEU A 100 7.33 4.97 -21.50
N ASP A 101 7.82 6.21 -21.38
CA ASP A 101 8.33 7.01 -22.51
C ASP A 101 9.46 6.30 -23.26
N LYS A 102 10.35 5.62 -22.53
CA LYS A 102 11.48 4.87 -23.10
C LYS A 102 11.03 3.72 -24.01
N HIS A 103 9.94 3.05 -23.67
CA HIS A 103 9.48 1.84 -24.36
C HIS A 103 8.33 2.11 -25.34
N ARG A 104 7.81 3.36 -25.40
CA ARG A 104 6.64 3.75 -26.22
C ARG A 104 5.43 2.84 -25.99
N THR A 105 5.33 2.27 -24.78
CA THR A 105 4.25 1.36 -24.41
C THR A 105 2.98 2.18 -24.23
N PRO A 106 1.87 1.88 -24.92
CA PRO A 106 0.60 2.49 -24.62
C PRO A 106 -0.02 1.78 -23.41
N VAL A 107 -0.55 2.56 -22.47
CA VAL A 107 -1.26 2.15 -21.23
C VAL A 107 -0.34 1.66 -20.09
N GLY A 108 -0.11 2.55 -19.13
CA GLY A 108 0.45 2.22 -17.82
C GLY A 108 -0.65 2.04 -16.76
N PHE A 109 -0.36 1.23 -15.74
CA PHE A 109 -1.20 1.06 -14.55
C PHE A 109 -0.36 1.24 -13.29
N MET A 110 -0.62 2.29 -12.52
CA MET A 110 -0.04 2.48 -11.20
C MET A 110 -1.08 2.17 -10.12
N ASN A 111 -0.74 1.28 -9.20
CA ASN A 111 -1.63 0.89 -8.12
C ASN A 111 -1.62 1.94 -6.98
N ALA A 112 -2.66 1.90 -6.14
CA ALA A 112 -2.70 2.60 -4.86
C ALA A 112 -3.50 1.76 -3.85
N ALA A 113 -3.17 1.88 -2.56
CA ALA A 113 -3.87 1.16 -1.50
C ALA A 113 -5.32 1.66 -1.38
N SER A 114 -6.30 0.75 -1.38
CA SER A 114 -7.70 1.14 -1.16
C SER A 114 -7.98 1.49 0.31
N PRO A 115 -8.99 2.33 0.61
CA PRO A 115 -9.30 2.71 1.98
C PRO A 115 -9.67 1.47 2.84
N GLY A 116 -10.37 0.50 2.24
CA GLY A 116 -10.75 -0.74 2.93
C GLY A 116 -9.56 -1.64 3.27
N VAL A 117 -8.59 -1.76 2.37
CA VAL A 117 -7.34 -2.51 2.64
C VAL A 117 -6.57 -1.86 3.78
N VAL A 118 -6.48 -0.54 3.77
CA VAL A 118 -5.81 0.20 4.85
C VAL A 118 -6.55 0.03 6.17
N ALA A 119 -7.88 0.15 6.18
CA ALA A 119 -8.67 -0.04 7.39
C ALA A 119 -8.55 -1.47 7.98
N LEU A 120 -8.34 -2.47 7.11
CA LEU A 120 -8.10 -3.86 7.52
C LEU A 120 -6.72 -4.05 8.16
N PHE A 121 -5.67 -3.48 7.56
CA PHE A 121 -4.28 -3.71 8.00
C PHE A 121 -3.80 -2.74 9.09
N LEU A 122 -4.33 -1.53 9.11
CA LEU A 122 -4.00 -0.46 10.07
C LEU A 122 -5.26 -0.14 10.89
N PRO A 123 -5.54 -0.90 11.97
CA PRO A 123 -6.80 -0.80 12.68
C PRO A 123 -7.01 0.59 13.32
N ASN A 124 -8.28 0.98 13.48
CA ASN A 124 -8.65 2.27 14.07
C ASN A 124 -8.55 2.29 15.60
N ARG A 125 -7.91 3.33 16.15
CA ARG A 125 -7.94 3.69 17.59
C ARG A 125 -8.27 5.17 17.84
N TYR A 126 -8.57 5.95 16.80
CA TYR A 126 -8.80 7.40 16.89
C TYR A 126 -10.25 7.78 16.55
N TYR A 127 -10.75 7.35 15.39
CA TYR A 127 -12.10 7.68 14.95
C TYR A 127 -13.16 6.92 15.75
N SER A 128 -14.37 7.46 15.82
CA SER A 128 -15.45 6.92 16.64
C SER A 128 -15.92 5.52 16.22
N ASN A 129 -15.83 5.19 14.93
CA ASN A 129 -16.26 3.91 14.40
C ASN A 129 -15.58 3.61 13.05
N TYR A 130 -15.89 2.44 12.47
CA TYR A 130 -15.32 2.01 11.21
C TYR A 130 -15.72 2.90 10.03
N GLU A 131 -16.97 3.37 9.98
CA GLU A 131 -17.47 4.20 8.88
C GLU A 131 -16.79 5.57 8.84
N THR A 132 -16.64 6.22 10.00
CA THR A 132 -15.96 7.52 10.09
C THR A 132 -14.47 7.39 9.76
N TYR A 133 -13.85 6.28 10.13
CA TYR A 133 -12.47 6.00 9.73
C TYR A 133 -12.34 5.77 8.21
N LEU A 134 -13.20 4.92 7.64
CA LEU A 134 -13.17 4.62 6.22
C LEU A 134 -13.44 5.87 5.36
N ALA A 135 -14.35 6.73 5.80
CA ALA A 135 -14.60 8.03 5.17
C ALA A 135 -13.36 8.92 5.21
N ALA A 136 -12.70 9.05 6.36
CA ALA A 136 -11.48 9.85 6.49
C ALA A 136 -10.33 9.35 5.59
N LEU A 137 -10.15 8.03 5.50
CA LEU A 137 -9.20 7.42 4.56
C LEU A 137 -9.54 7.76 3.10
N SER A 138 -10.83 7.63 2.74
CA SER A 138 -11.30 7.91 1.38
C SER A 138 -11.07 9.37 0.98
N ASP A 139 -11.29 10.30 1.91
CA ASP A 139 -11.03 11.72 1.69
C ASP A 139 -9.53 12.02 1.58
N ALA A 140 -8.71 11.47 2.46
CA ALA A 140 -7.26 11.65 2.42
C ALA A 140 -6.64 11.09 1.13
N PHE A 141 -7.15 9.96 0.62
CA PHE A 141 -6.56 9.27 -0.54
C PHE A 141 -6.97 9.89 -1.88
N ARG A 142 -7.96 10.79 -1.87
CA ARG A 142 -8.51 11.44 -3.06
C ARG A 142 -7.43 12.05 -3.95
N TYR A 143 -6.50 12.81 -3.35
CA TYR A 143 -5.43 13.45 -4.10
C TYR A 143 -4.54 12.41 -4.80
N GLU A 144 -4.16 11.34 -4.10
CA GLU A 144 -3.30 10.30 -4.67
C GLU A 144 -3.94 9.66 -5.90
N TYR A 145 -5.21 9.29 -5.80
CA TYR A 145 -5.93 8.69 -6.93
C TYR A 145 -6.06 9.66 -8.11
N GLN A 146 -6.34 10.93 -7.83
CA GLN A 146 -6.46 11.95 -8.85
C GLN A 146 -5.12 12.23 -9.54
N ALA A 147 -4.04 12.33 -8.78
CA ALA A 147 -2.70 12.57 -9.31
C ALA A 147 -2.22 11.41 -10.19
N ILE A 148 -2.44 10.17 -9.76
CA ILE A 148 -2.13 8.97 -10.56
C ILE A 148 -2.95 8.98 -11.85
N THR A 149 -4.27 9.21 -11.77
CA THR A 149 -5.14 9.23 -12.95
C THR A 149 -4.79 10.37 -13.92
N ALA A 150 -4.41 11.54 -13.39
CA ALA A 150 -4.04 12.71 -14.19
C ALA A 150 -2.69 12.54 -14.89
N ALA A 151 -1.85 11.61 -14.44
CA ALA A 151 -0.54 11.32 -15.03
C ALA A 151 -0.61 10.50 -16.33
N GLY A 152 -1.80 9.99 -16.70
CA GLY A 152 -2.04 9.13 -17.86
C GLY A 152 -1.80 7.65 -17.56
#